data_AF-A0A1A6HNI3-F1
#
_entry.id   AF-A0A1A6HNI3-F1
#
_cell.length_a   1.000
_cell.length_b   1.000
_cell.length_c   1.000
_cell.angle_alpha   90.00
_cell.angle_beta   90.00
_cell.angle_gamma   90.00
#
_symmetry.space_group_name_H-M   'P 1'
#
loop_
_entity.id
_entity.type
_entity.pdbx_description
1 polymer ?
#
loop_
_entity_poly.entity_id
_entity_poly.type
_entity_poly.pdbx_seq_one_letter_code
_entity_poly.pdbx_strand_id
1 'polypeptide(L)'
;VTEEAYVPVSDMNGLGFKPFDLVIPFAVRKGEITGEVHMPSGKKATPEIVDNKDGTVTVRYAPTEVGLHEMHIKYMGSHIPGK
;
A
#
# COMPACT_ATOMS: atom_id res chain seq x y z
N VAL A 1 -4.72 23.03 13.74
CA VAL A 1 -3.86 21.94 13.25
C VAL A 1 -3.84 22.08 11.75
N THR A 2 -2.69 22.43 11.17
CA THR A 2 -2.55 22.69 9.74
C THR A 2 -2.72 21.38 8.98
N GLU A 3 -3.82 21.27 8.26
CA GLU A 3 -4.08 20.19 7.31
C GLU A 3 -3.15 20.46 6.12
N GLU A 4 -1.94 19.89 6.16
CA GLU A 4 -1.04 19.93 5.01
C GLU A 4 -1.78 19.31 3.83
N ALA A 5 -2.15 20.15 2.88
CA ALA A 5 -2.83 19.74 1.68
C ALA A 5 -2.00 18.65 1.01
N TYR A 6 -2.53 17.43 1.01
CA TYR A 6 -1.95 16.32 0.27
C TYR A 6 -1.86 16.74 -1.20
N VAL A 7 -0.65 17.10 -1.64
CA VAL A 7 -0.39 17.46 -3.04
C VAL A 7 -0.41 16.14 -3.81
N PRO A 8 -1.40 15.89 -4.70
CA PRO A 8 -1.46 14.65 -5.42
C PRO A 8 -0.21 14.54 -6.29
N VAL A 9 0.61 13.51 -6.03
CA VAL A 9 1.70 13.13 -6.90
C VAL A 9 1.06 12.74 -8.23
N SER A 10 1.38 13.50 -9.27
CA SER A 10 0.78 13.43 -10.61
C SER A 10 0.44 12.00 -11.04
N ASP A 11 -0.79 11.86 -11.52
CA ASP A 11 -1.52 10.63 -11.82
C ASP A 11 -0.64 9.51 -12.37
N MET A 12 -0.48 8.40 -11.63
CA MET A 12 0.21 7.21 -12.15
C MET A 12 -0.51 6.58 -13.37
N ASN A 13 -1.79 6.89 -13.59
CA ASN A 13 -2.58 6.30 -14.69
C ASN A 13 -3.47 7.29 -15.47
N GLY A 14 -3.47 8.59 -15.16
CA GLY A 14 -4.35 9.57 -15.83
C GLY A 14 -5.87 9.36 -15.63
N LEU A 15 -6.26 8.45 -14.73
CA LEU A 15 -7.66 8.10 -14.44
C LEU A 15 -8.27 8.92 -13.28
N GLY A 16 -7.48 9.79 -12.63
CA GLY A 16 -7.95 10.64 -11.53
C GLY A 16 -8.17 9.92 -10.20
N PHE A 17 -7.68 8.68 -10.04
CA PHE A 17 -7.73 7.97 -8.76
C PHE A 17 -6.62 8.43 -7.83
N LYS A 18 -6.97 8.67 -6.56
CA LYS A 18 -6.00 9.03 -5.53
C LYS A 18 -5.12 7.81 -5.24
N PRO A 19 -3.77 7.93 -5.34
CA PRO A 19 -2.88 6.85 -4.94
C PRO A 19 -3.01 6.60 -3.43
N PHE A 20 -2.80 5.36 -3.05
CA PHE A 20 -2.81 4.90 -1.67
C PHE A 20 -1.38 4.69 -1.19
N ASP A 21 -0.96 5.47 -0.20
CA ASP A 21 0.34 5.36 0.45
C ASP A 21 0.13 5.09 1.96
N LEU A 22 0.67 3.98 2.46
CA LEU A 22 0.57 3.60 3.86
C LEU A 22 1.96 3.34 4.45
N VAL A 23 2.28 4.01 5.55
CA VAL A 23 3.49 3.73 6.33
C VAL A 23 3.12 2.84 7.52
N ILE A 24 3.73 1.67 7.57
CA ILE A 24 3.51 0.67 8.61
C ILE A 24 4.74 0.64 9.52
N PRO A 25 4.60 0.82 10.84
CA PRO A 25 5.71 0.68 11.78
C PRO A 25 6.05 -0.80 11.97
N PHE A 26 6.70 -1.38 10.96
CA PHE A 26 7.11 -2.79 10.92
C PHE A 26 8.54 -2.89 10.40
N ALA A 27 9.46 -3.35 11.26
CA ALA A 27 10.86 -3.53 10.89
C ALA A 27 11.05 -4.89 10.20
N VAL A 28 11.30 -4.87 8.89
CA VAL A 28 11.69 -6.06 8.12
C VAL A 28 13.13 -6.42 8.51
N ARG A 29 13.38 -7.68 8.90
CA ARG A 29 14.72 -8.15 9.29
C ARG A 29 15.27 -9.19 8.32
N LYS A 30 14.84 -10.44 8.47
CA LYS A 30 15.20 -11.56 7.61
C LYS A 30 13.91 -12.23 7.17
N GLY A 31 13.59 -12.09 5.90
CA GLY A 31 12.37 -12.67 5.33
C GLY A 31 11.82 -11.79 4.23
N GLU A 32 10.77 -12.31 3.60
CA GLU A 32 10.05 -11.64 2.53
C GLU A 32 8.81 -10.96 3.10
N ILE A 33 8.56 -9.74 2.62
CA ILE A 33 7.29 -9.03 2.83
C ILE A 33 6.55 -8.99 1.49
N THR A 34 5.29 -9.41 1.48
CA THR A 34 4.45 -9.48 0.28
C THR A 34 3.13 -8.75 0.51
N GLY A 35 2.52 -8.32 -0.60
CA GLY A 35 1.24 -7.66 -0.60
C GLY A 35 0.36 -8.17 -1.72
N GLU A 36 -0.95 -8.20 -1.48
CA GLU A 36 -1.97 -8.49 -2.49
C GLU A 36 -3.15 -7.53 -2.31
N VAL A 37 -3.57 -6.89 -3.40
CA VAL A 37 -4.76 -6.03 -3.45
C VAL A 37 -5.86 -6.77 -4.19
N HIS A 38 -7.02 -6.90 -3.57
CA HIS A 38 -8.24 -7.44 -4.16
C HIS A 38 -9.10 -6.26 -4.61
N MET A 39 -9.36 -6.20 -5.91
CA MET A 39 -10.16 -5.15 -6.52
C MET A 39 -11.66 -5.53 -6.51
N PRO A 40 -12.57 -4.54 -6.56
CA PRO A 40 -14.01 -4.76 -6.67
C PRO A 40 -14.44 -5.66 -7.83
N SER A 41 -13.69 -5.67 -8.94
CA SER A 41 -13.96 -6.55 -10.08
C SER A 41 -13.61 -8.03 -9.84
N GLY A 42 -12.98 -8.36 -8.71
CA GLY A 42 -12.41 -9.67 -8.43
C GLY A 42 -11.00 -9.88 -8.98
N LYS A 43 -10.42 -8.88 -9.67
CA LYS A 43 -9.00 -8.91 -10.05
C LYS A 43 -8.09 -8.72 -8.84
N LYS A 44 -6.84 -9.12 -9.02
CA LYS A 44 -5.77 -8.96 -8.02
C LYS A 44 -4.61 -8.16 -8.59
N ALA A 45 -3.96 -7.39 -7.73
CA ALA A 45 -2.72 -6.67 -8.04
C ALA A 45 -1.71 -6.80 -6.89
N THR A 46 -0.44 -6.59 -7.19
CA THR A 46 0.64 -6.52 -6.20
C THR A 46 0.98 -5.06 -5.94
N PRO A 47 0.90 -4.57 -4.69
CA PRO A 47 1.33 -3.22 -4.36
C PRO A 47 2.87 -3.14 -4.34
N GLU A 48 3.41 -1.92 -4.44
CA GLU A 48 4.82 -1.66 -4.19
C GLU A 48 5.06 -1.66 -2.67
N ILE A 49 6.09 -2.38 -2.21
CA ILE A 49 6.47 -2.42 -0.79
C ILE A 49 7.95 -2.06 -0.67
N VAL A 50 8.23 -1.03 0.13
CA VAL A 50 9.57 -0.50 0.36
C VAL A 50 9.90 -0.59 1.85
N ASP A 51 10.99 -1.27 2.19
CA ASP A 51 11.61 -1.18 3.52
C ASP A 51 12.42 0.12 3.60
N ASN A 52 11.98 1.02 4.48
CA ASN A 52 12.60 2.34 4.66
C ASN A 52 13.90 2.29 5.46
N LYS A 53 14.24 1.11 6.03
CA LYS A 53 15.44 0.91 6.87
C LYS A 53 15.49 1.77 8.13
N ASP A 54 14.34 2.31 8.55
CA ASP A 54 14.15 3.10 9.77
C ASP A 54 13.20 2.41 10.77
N GLY A 55 12.86 1.14 10.52
CA GLY A 55 11.88 0.38 11.29
C GLY A 55 10.46 0.49 10.76
N THR A 56 10.27 1.13 9.60
CA THR A 56 8.98 1.21 8.90
C THR A 56 9.04 0.62 7.49
N VAL A 57 7.87 0.29 6.97
CA VAL A 57 7.64 -0.11 5.58
C VAL A 57 6.63 0.84 4.95
N THR A 58 6.89 1.28 3.73
CA THR A 58 5.93 2.01 2.90
C THR A 58 5.29 1.06 1.90
N VAL A 59 3.96 1.04 1.87
CA VAL A 59 3.15 0.33 0.89
C VAL A 59 2.48 1.34 -0.03
N ARG A 60 2.64 1.17 -1.35
CA ARG A 60 2.03 2.05 -2.35
C ARG A 60 1.17 1.26 -3.33
N TYR A 61 0.03 1.83 -3.69
CA TYR A 61 -0.87 1.28 -4.69
C TYR A 61 -1.56 2.40 -5.48
N ALA A 62 -1.57 2.29 -6.80
CA ALA A 62 -2.34 3.17 -7.68
C ALA A 62 -3.62 2.44 -8.14
N PRO A 63 -4.81 2.83 -7.65
CA PRO A 63 -6.05 2.19 -8.05
C PRO A 63 -6.36 2.40 -9.53
N THR A 64 -6.93 1.38 -10.18
CA THR A 64 -7.36 1.43 -11.58
C THR A 64 -8.88 1.28 -11.73
N GLU A 65 -9.59 1.03 -10.64
CA GLU A 65 -11.03 0.74 -10.61
C GLU A 65 -11.68 1.47 -9.43
N VAL A 66 -12.99 1.72 -9.52
CA VAL A 66 -13.78 2.32 -8.44
C VAL A 66 -14.29 1.26 -7.48
N GLY A 67 -14.35 1.58 -6.19
CA GLY A 67 -15.00 0.77 -5.16
C GLY A 67 -14.07 0.31 -4.05
N LEU A 68 -14.58 -0.56 -3.19
CA LEU A 68 -13.87 -1.07 -2.01
C LEU A 68 -12.76 -2.06 -2.43
N HIS A 69 -11.52 -1.66 -2.21
CA HIS A 69 -10.36 -2.55 -2.37
C HIS A 69 -9.96 -3.10 -1.01
N GLU A 70 -9.52 -4.35 -0.97
CA GLU A 70 -8.95 -4.98 0.22
C GLU A 70 -7.46 -5.23 0.00
N MET A 71 -6.63 -4.90 0.99
CA MET A 71 -5.18 -5.07 0.92
C MET A 71 -4.70 -6.04 2.00
N HIS A 72 -3.96 -7.06 1.58
CA HIS A 72 -3.40 -8.09 2.44
C HIS A 72 -1.88 -7.94 2.44
N ILE A 73 -1.31 -7.57 3.58
CA ILE A 73 0.15 -7.51 3.78
C ILE A 73 0.59 -8.68 4.66
N LYS A 74 1.61 -9.41 4.20
CA LYS A 74 2.15 -10.59 4.87
C LYS A 74 3.67 -10.50 5.01
N TYR A 75 4.19 -10.94 6.13
CA TYR A 75 5.61 -11.14 6.38
C TYR A 75 5.87 -12.63 6.63
N MET A 76 6.76 -13.23 5.85
CA MET A 76 7.05 -14.66 5.89
C MET A 76 5.78 -15.54 5.82
N GLY A 77 4.80 -15.13 5.00
CA GLY A 77 3.53 -15.85 4.80
C GLY A 77 2.42 -15.56 5.84
N SER A 78 2.74 -14.85 6.92
CA SER A 78 1.77 -14.51 7.97
C SER A 78 1.35 -13.04 7.89
N HIS A 79 0.09 -12.73 8.21
CA HIS A 79 -0.37 -11.34 8.26
C HIS A 79 0.44 -10.54 9.28
N ILE A 80 0.92 -9.37 8.85
CA ILE A 80 1.54 -8.42 9.78
C ILE A 80 0.47 -7.91 10.77
N PRO A 81 0.88 -7.50 11.99
CA PRO A 81 -0.05 -6.87 12.91
C PRO A 81 -0.69 -5.64 12.25
N GLY A 82 -2.02 -5.63 12.18
CA GLY A 82 -2.78 -4.44 11.81
C GLY A 82 -2.69 -3.38 12.90
N LYS A 83 -2.97 -2.13 12.53
CA LYS A 83 -3.27 -1.06 13.47
C LYS A 83 -4.66 -1.24 14.07
#